data_AF-A0A0K8SKI0-F1
#
_entry.id   AF-A0A0K8SKI0-F1
#
_cell.length_a   1.000
_cell.length_b   1.000
_cell.length_c   1.000
_cell.angle_alpha   90.00
_cell.angle_beta   90.00
_cell.angle_gamma   90.00
#
_symmetry.space_group_name_H-M   'P 1'
#
loop_
_entity.id
_entity.type
_entity.pdbx_description
1 polymer ?
#
loop_
_entity_poly.entity_id
_entity_poly.type
_entity_poly.pdbx_seq_one_letter_code
_entity_poly.pdbx_strand_id
1 'polypeptide(L)'
;WISDTFEESEKCSLSEIKLFKTEMLAMPVAKKSGYKEIVAQKLIWQNENGLYDKIKTMWIPPKPRCVGDSGGFTSVGITDFLPAILALIYGCSIATGVLILELLFEHRQFFLSAYCPKHKARKRARLEQPQ
;
A
#
# COMPACT_ATOMS: atom_id res chain seq x y z
N TRP A 1 -18.85 -9.46 -23.68
CA TRP A 1 -19.39 -10.04 -22.44
C TRP A 1 -18.82 -9.36 -21.20
N ILE A 2 -17.56 -9.59 -20.80
CA ILE A 2 -17.00 -8.92 -19.60
C ILE A 2 -17.01 -7.38 -19.74
N SER A 3 -16.82 -6.86 -20.95
CA SER A 3 -16.90 -5.42 -21.24
C SER A 3 -18.32 -4.85 -21.14
N ASP A 4 -19.36 -5.66 -21.29
CA ASP A 4 -20.75 -5.19 -21.42
C ASP A 4 -21.52 -5.30 -20.09
N THR A 5 -21.16 -6.26 -19.24
CA THR A 5 -21.91 -6.57 -18.00
C THR A 5 -21.34 -5.89 -16.75
N PHE A 6 -20.07 -5.49 -16.76
CA PHE A 6 -19.37 -4.95 -15.58
C PHE A 6 -19.14 -3.44 -15.69
N GLU A 7 -19.12 -2.76 -14.54
CA GLU A 7 -18.76 -1.34 -14.47
C GLU A 7 -17.24 -1.16 -14.64
N GLU A 8 -16.78 0.04 -15.02
CA GLU A 8 -15.36 0.28 -15.26
C GLU A 8 -14.49 0.10 -14.01
N SER A 9 -15.01 0.46 -12.84
CA SER A 9 -14.36 0.28 -11.53
C SER A 9 -14.10 -1.19 -11.21
N GLU A 10 -15.07 -2.05 -11.47
CA GLU A 10 -14.98 -3.50 -11.22
C GLU A 10 -14.02 -4.18 -12.20
N LYS A 11 -13.99 -3.73 -13.47
CA LYS A 11 -13.03 -4.24 -14.48
C LYS A 11 -11.58 -3.98 -14.08
N CYS A 12 -11.29 -2.79 -13.55
CA CYS A 12 -9.92 -2.37 -13.21
C CYS A 12 -9.44 -2.91 -11.86
N SER A 13 -10.36 -3.28 -10.97
CA SER A 13 -10.04 -3.98 -9.71
C SER A 13 -9.67 -5.45 -9.94
N LEU A 14 -10.05 -6.03 -11.08
CA LEU A 14 -9.76 -7.42 -11.40
C LEU A 14 -8.26 -7.65 -11.62
N SER A 15 -7.67 -8.46 -10.76
CA SER A 15 -6.28 -8.92 -10.88
C SER A 15 -6.25 -10.37 -11.35
N GLU A 16 -5.42 -10.65 -12.35
CA GLU A 16 -5.21 -12.02 -12.81
C GLU A 16 -4.16 -12.70 -11.92
N ILE A 17 -4.55 -13.84 -11.35
CA ILE A 17 -3.63 -14.72 -10.63
C ILE A 17 -3.21 -15.82 -11.60
N LYS A 18 -1.91 -15.91 -11.88
CA LYS A 18 -1.36 -16.99 -12.72
C LYS A 18 -1.27 -18.27 -11.88
N LEU A 19 -2.28 -19.13 -11.97
CA LEU A 19 -2.30 -20.40 -11.24
C LEU A 19 -1.26 -21.41 -11.78
N PHE A 20 -0.93 -21.34 -13.08
CA PHE A 20 0.05 -22.22 -13.71
C PHE A 20 0.99 -21.44 -14.64
N LYS A 21 2.24 -21.86 -14.71
CA LYS A 21 3.19 -21.37 -15.71
C LYS A 21 2.74 -21.91 -17.07
N THR A 22 2.37 -21.03 -17.99
CA THR A 22 2.14 -21.43 -19.38
C THR A 22 3.48 -21.86 -19.96
N GLU A 23 3.74 -23.16 -19.97
CA GLU A 23 4.89 -23.73 -20.66
C GLU A 23 4.67 -23.61 -22.17
N MET A 24 5.77 -23.60 -22.94
CA MET A 24 5.69 -23.50 -24.39
C MET A 24 4.97 -24.73 -24.94
N LEU A 25 3.80 -24.53 -25.53
CA LEU A 25 3.07 -25.57 -26.23
C LEU A 25 3.82 -25.92 -27.52
N ALA A 26 4.23 -27.18 -27.67
CA ALA A 26 4.85 -27.70 -28.87
C ALA A 26 3.95 -28.75 -29.53
N MET A 27 3.96 -28.82 -30.86
CA MET A 27 3.21 -29.84 -31.59
C MET A 27 4.02 -31.15 -31.62
N PRO A 28 3.54 -32.24 -30.98
CA PRO A 28 4.26 -33.51 -30.98
C PRO A 28 4.17 -34.18 -32.36
N VAL A 29 5.29 -34.72 -32.83
CA VAL A 29 5.38 -35.49 -34.09
C VAL A 29 6.02 -36.84 -33.79
N ALA A 30 5.57 -37.91 -34.46
CA ALA A 30 6.13 -39.24 -34.28
C ALA A 30 7.65 -39.28 -34.52
N LYS A 31 8.38 -40.00 -33.66
CA LYS A 31 9.84 -40.18 -33.80
C LYS A 31 10.14 -40.85 -35.14
N LYS A 32 11.13 -40.31 -35.88
CA LYS A 32 11.53 -40.73 -37.25
C LYS A 32 10.48 -40.52 -38.35
N SER A 33 9.48 -39.67 -38.12
CA SER A 33 8.56 -39.26 -39.18
C SER A 33 9.21 -38.25 -40.13
N GLY A 34 9.07 -38.46 -41.45
CA GLY A 34 9.48 -37.49 -42.47
C GLY A 34 8.72 -36.16 -42.43
N TYR A 35 7.62 -36.08 -41.68
CA TYR A 35 6.82 -34.87 -41.55
C TYR A 35 7.36 -33.87 -40.53
N LYS A 36 8.37 -34.23 -39.73
CA LYS A 36 8.91 -33.38 -38.68
C LYS A 36 9.38 -32.01 -39.22
N GLU A 37 10.12 -32.03 -40.30
CA GLU A 37 10.68 -30.82 -40.91
C GLU A 37 9.60 -29.93 -41.53
N ILE A 38 8.66 -30.56 -42.24
CA ILE A 38 7.55 -29.88 -42.90
C ILE A 38 6.67 -29.18 -41.85
N VAL A 39 6.31 -29.88 -40.77
CA VAL A 39 5.49 -29.31 -39.69
C VAL A 39 6.23 -28.17 -39.01
N ALA A 40 7.53 -28.33 -38.71
CA ALA A 40 8.32 -27.27 -38.08
C ALA A 40 8.39 -26.01 -38.96
N GLN A 41 8.71 -26.16 -40.26
CA GLN A 41 8.78 -25.04 -41.19
C GLN A 41 7.44 -24.32 -41.33
N LYS A 42 6.33 -25.06 -41.36
CA LYS A 42 4.99 -24.47 -41.46
C LYS A 42 4.60 -23.70 -40.20
N LEU A 43 4.93 -24.22 -39.01
CA LEU A 43 4.69 -23.52 -37.75
C LEU A 43 5.46 -22.20 -37.66
N ILE A 44 6.74 -22.21 -38.07
CA ILE A 44 7.56 -21.00 -38.12
C ILE A 44 6.94 -19.98 -39.08
N TRP A 45 6.59 -20.42 -40.30
CA TRP A 45 5.96 -19.56 -41.30
C TRP A 45 4.62 -18.97 -40.81
N GLN A 46 3.78 -19.75 -40.11
CA GLN A 46 2.52 -19.24 -39.54
C GLN A 46 2.74 -18.16 -38.48
N ASN A 47 3.85 -18.25 -37.74
CA ASN A 47 4.24 -17.25 -36.75
C ASN A 47 4.80 -15.98 -37.43
N GLU A 48 5.66 -16.13 -38.44
CA GLU A 48 6.25 -15.01 -39.20
C GLU A 48 5.20 -14.17 -39.92
N ASN A 49 4.17 -14.81 -40.49
CA ASN A 49 3.09 -14.10 -41.17
C ASN A 49 2.03 -13.54 -40.21
N GLY A 50 2.18 -13.71 -38.89
CA GLY A 50 1.23 -13.22 -37.89
C GLY A 50 -0.12 -13.94 -37.87
N LEU A 51 -0.27 -15.06 -38.60
CA LEU A 51 -1.51 -15.86 -38.57
C LEU A 51 -1.76 -16.38 -37.16
N TYR A 52 -0.70 -16.83 -36.49
CA TYR A 52 -0.77 -17.28 -35.11
C TYR A 52 -1.31 -16.19 -34.17
N ASP A 53 -0.80 -14.95 -34.28
CA ASP A 53 -1.25 -13.83 -33.43
C ASP A 53 -2.70 -13.45 -33.69
N LYS A 54 -3.16 -13.54 -34.93
CA LYS A 54 -4.56 -13.28 -35.28
C LYS A 54 -5.50 -14.33 -34.67
N ILE A 55 -5.13 -15.61 -34.75
CA ILE A 55 -5.89 -16.71 -34.12
C ILE A 55 -5.86 -16.52 -32.60
N LYS A 56 -4.68 -16.24 -32.03
CA LYS A 56 -4.51 -16.00 -30.59
C LYS A 56 -5.45 -14.90 -30.08
N THR A 57 -5.54 -13.77 -30.77
CA THR A 57 -6.40 -12.64 -30.38
C THR A 57 -7.89 -12.94 -30.55
N MET A 58 -8.25 -13.84 -31.48
CA MET A 58 -9.63 -14.27 -31.68
C MET A 58 -10.10 -15.24 -30.59
N TRP A 59 -9.25 -16.19 -30.19
CA TRP A 59 -9.60 -17.23 -29.23
C TRP A 59 -9.33 -16.85 -27.78
N ILE A 60 -8.30 -16.05 -27.53
CA ILE A 60 -7.95 -15.56 -26.20
C ILE A 60 -8.37 -14.10 -26.13
N PRO A 61 -9.44 -13.78 -25.38
CA PRO A 61 -9.88 -12.41 -25.23
C PRO A 61 -8.75 -11.58 -24.59
N PRO A 62 -8.37 -10.43 -25.16
CA PRO A 62 -7.37 -9.56 -24.55
C PRO A 62 -7.90 -9.00 -23.23
N LYS A 63 -6.99 -8.69 -22.30
CA LYS A 63 -7.34 -7.99 -21.06
C LYS A 63 -8.13 -6.71 -21.41
N PRO A 64 -9.28 -6.45 -20.76
CA PRO A 64 -10.03 -5.23 -20.99
C PRO A 64 -9.13 -4.02 -20.70
N ARG A 65 -9.05 -3.08 -21.65
CA ARG A 65 -8.31 -1.83 -21.45
C ARG A 65 -9.17 -0.92 -20.57
N CYS A 66 -8.63 -0.52 -19.42
CA CYS A 66 -9.21 0.53 -18.60
C CYS A 66 -9.03 1.86 -19.34
N VAL A 67 -10.13 2.55 -19.67
CA VAL A 67 -10.09 3.88 -20.32
C VAL A 67 -9.66 4.98 -19.34
N GLY A 68 -9.71 4.69 -18.04
CA GLY A 68 -9.01 5.46 -17.02
C GLY A 68 -7.54 5.02 -16.91
N ASP A 69 -6.64 5.76 -17.55
CA ASP A 69 -5.21 5.80 -17.20
C ASP A 69 -5.00 6.50 -15.84
N SER A 70 -5.83 6.18 -14.84
CA SER A 70 -5.59 6.55 -13.45
C SER A 70 -4.86 5.38 -12.79
N GLY A 71 -3.66 5.09 -13.29
CA GLY A 71 -2.70 4.32 -12.53
C GLY A 71 -2.49 4.99 -11.18
N GLY A 72 -3.02 4.37 -10.12
CA GLY A 72 -2.48 4.52 -8.77
C GLY A 72 -2.52 5.92 -8.12
N PHE A 73 -3.42 6.82 -8.49
CA PHE A 73 -3.76 7.92 -7.57
C PHE A 73 -4.67 7.37 -6.47
N THR A 74 -4.09 6.60 -5.55
CA THR A 74 -4.67 6.48 -4.21
C THR A 74 -4.62 7.89 -3.63
N SER A 75 -5.70 8.65 -3.82
CA SER A 75 -5.90 9.91 -3.12
C SER A 75 -5.87 9.56 -1.64
N VAL A 76 -4.72 9.79 -1.02
CA VAL A 76 -4.48 9.48 0.39
C VAL A 76 -5.47 10.34 1.15
N GLY A 77 -6.46 9.67 1.76
CA GLY A 77 -7.58 10.35 2.37
C GLY A 77 -7.10 11.05 3.63
N ILE A 78 -7.82 12.09 4.06
CA ILE A 78 -7.59 12.71 5.37
C ILE A 78 -7.68 11.66 6.49
N THR A 79 -8.43 10.57 6.25
CA THR A 79 -8.50 9.36 7.09
C THR A 79 -7.15 8.72 7.41
N ASP A 80 -6.19 8.75 6.50
CA ASP A 80 -4.87 8.15 6.70
C ASP A 80 -3.98 9.03 7.60
N PHE A 81 -4.25 10.33 7.67
CA PHE A 81 -3.52 11.31 8.48
C PHE A 81 -4.13 11.58 9.86
N LEU A 82 -5.35 11.08 10.13
CA LEU A 82 -6.03 11.21 11.42
C LEU A 82 -5.17 10.82 12.63
N PRO A 83 -4.43 9.68 12.65
CA PRO A 83 -3.64 9.32 13.82
C PRO A 83 -2.51 10.33 14.11
N ALA A 84 -1.91 10.91 13.06
CA ALA A 84 -0.87 11.93 13.21
C ALA A 84 -1.44 13.24 13.79
N ILE A 85 -2.62 13.65 13.33
CA ILE A 85 -3.31 14.85 13.83
C ILE A 85 -3.71 14.67 15.30
N LEU A 86 -4.24 13.50 15.66
CA LEU A 86 -4.58 13.18 17.05
C LEU A 86 -3.34 13.22 17.96
N ALA A 87 -2.23 12.62 17.53
CA ALA A 87 -0.98 12.64 18.27
C ALA A 87 -0.48 14.08 18.54
N LEU A 88 -0.58 14.98 17.55
CA LEU A 88 -0.23 16.39 17.72
C LEU A 88 -1.13 17.10 18.74
N ILE A 89 -2.45 16.89 18.68
CA ILE A 89 -3.41 17.51 19.61
C ILE A 89 -3.13 17.06 21.05
N TYR A 90 -2.90 15.75 21.27
CA TYR A 90 -2.58 15.24 22.60
C TYR A 90 -1.24 15.78 23.10
N GLY A 91 -0.20 15.82 22.25
CA GLY A 91 1.10 16.37 22.60
C GLY A 91 1.02 17.85 23.00
N CYS A 92 0.32 18.68 22.22
CA CYS A 92 0.08 20.08 22.55
C CYS A 92 -0.70 20.24 23.87
N SER A 93 -1.75 19.45 24.08
CA SER A 93 -2.58 19.53 25.29
C SER A 93 -1.78 19.20 26.55
N ILE A 94 -0.94 18.16 26.51
CA ILE A 94 -0.08 17.78 27.63
C ILE A 94 0.96 18.86 27.90
N ALA A 95 1.62 19.38 26.85
CA ALA A 95 2.61 20.45 27.00
C ALA A 95 2.01 21.72 27.64
N THR A 96 0.82 22.13 27.17
CA THR A 96 0.10 23.26 27.79
C THR A 96 -0.29 22.97 29.23
N GLY A 97 -0.73 21.75 29.54
CA GLY A 97 -1.06 21.34 30.91
C GLY A 97 0.14 21.42 31.86
N VAL A 98 1.31 20.94 31.43
CA VAL A 98 2.57 21.04 32.20
C VAL A 98 2.96 22.50 32.42
N LEU A 99 2.88 23.33 31.37
CA LEU A 99 3.19 24.76 31.46
C LEU A 99 2.30 25.50 32.47
N ILE A 100 0.99 25.20 32.47
CA ILE A 100 0.04 25.79 33.43
C ILE A 100 0.36 25.34 34.85
N LEU A 101 0.66 24.05 35.04
CA LEU A 101 1.04 23.52 36.36
C LEU A 101 2.31 24.19 36.88
N GLU A 102 3.34 24.34 36.04
CA GLU A 102 4.58 25.04 36.40
C GLU A 102 4.30 26.49 36.79
N LEU A 103 3.50 27.22 36.01
CA LEU A 103 3.14 28.60 36.31
C LEU A 103 2.38 28.73 37.63
N LEU A 104 1.45 27.81 37.90
CA LEU A 104 0.71 27.77 39.17
C LEU A 104 1.64 27.42 40.34
N PHE A 105 2.56 26.48 40.18
CA PHE A 105 3.53 26.12 41.22
C PHE A 105 4.49 27.27 41.52
N GLU A 106 5.03 27.95 40.51
CA GLU A 106 5.90 29.12 40.69
C GLU A 106 5.14 30.28 41.35
N HIS A 107 3.93 30.59 40.90
CA HIS A 107 3.12 31.64 41.53
C HIS A 107 2.76 31.30 42.99
N ARG A 108 2.45 30.03 43.28
CA ARG A 108 2.22 29.54 44.65
C ARG A 108 3.50 29.57 45.49
N GLN A 109 4.65 29.19 44.93
CA GLN A 109 5.94 29.20 45.63
C GLN A 109 6.41 30.63 45.91
N PHE A 110 6.19 31.57 44.99
CA PHE A 110 6.45 32.99 45.21
C PHE A 110 5.63 33.51 46.41
N PHE A 111 4.31 33.27 46.42
CA PHE A 111 3.43 33.62 47.54
C PHE A 111 3.77 32.89 48.85
N LEU A 112 4.14 31.61 48.79
CA LEU A 112 4.54 30.84 49.97
C LEU A 112 5.93 31.25 50.50
N SER A 113 6.86 31.68 49.63
CA SER A 113 8.17 32.19 50.06
C SER A 113 8.07 33.54 50.75
N ALA A 114 7.08 34.36 50.39
CA ALA A 114 6.76 35.60 51.07
C ALA A 114 6.14 35.37 52.47
N TYR A 115 5.57 34.19 52.75
CA TYR A 115 4.92 33.87 54.04
C TYR A 115 5.62 32.78 54.88
N CYS A 116 6.48 31.90 54.33
CA CYS A 116 7.21 30.89 55.10
C CYS A 116 8.48 30.33 54.38
N PRO A 117 9.69 30.61 54.87
CA PRO A 117 10.95 30.20 54.23
C PRO A 117 11.40 28.79 54.65
N LYS A 118 10.57 27.74 54.45
CA LYS A 118 10.95 26.37 54.87
C LYS A 118 10.58 25.22 53.92
N HIS A 119 10.30 25.48 52.64
CA HIS A 119 9.90 24.39 51.71
C HIS A 119 11.01 23.83 50.79
N LYS A 120 12.24 24.39 50.82
CA LYS A 120 13.39 23.86 50.06
C LYS A 120 13.91 22.51 50.60
N ALA A 121 13.62 22.15 51.85
CA ALA A 121 14.15 20.94 52.49
C ALA A 121 13.45 19.63 52.06
N ARG A 122 12.22 19.69 51.53
CA ARG A 122 11.42 18.48 51.24
C ARG A 122 11.63 17.89 49.84
N LYS A 123 12.18 18.67 48.90
CA LYS A 123 12.40 18.21 47.50
C LYS A 123 13.65 17.33 47.31
N ARG A 124 14.67 17.41 48.18
CA ARG A 124 15.84 16.50 48.08
C ARG A 124 15.54 15.09 48.58
N ALA A 125 14.67 14.92 49.57
CA ALA A 125 14.40 13.62 50.20
C ALA A 125 13.49 12.66 49.40
N ARG A 126 13.02 13.04 48.20
CA ARG A 126 12.22 12.14 47.32
C ARG A 126 12.98 11.75 46.04
N LEU A 127 14.16 12.31 45.80
CA LEU A 127 15.05 11.89 44.70
C LEU A 127 16.00 10.75 45.13
N GLU A 128 16.02 10.39 46.41
CA GLU A 128 16.68 9.18 46.90
C GLU A 128 15.62 8.16 47.30
N GLN A 129 15.68 6.99 46.65
CA GLN A 129 15.20 5.67 47.07
C GLN A 129 13.96 5.07 46.36
N PRO A 130 14.03 3.76 46.04
CA PRO A 130 13.96 3.28 44.66
C PRO A 130 12.91 2.19 44.43
N GLN A 131 12.59 1.93 43.16
CA GLN A 131 12.56 0.60 42.52
C GLN A 131 12.43 0.80 41.00
#